data_AF-H3GF64-F1
#
_entry.id   AF-H3GF64-F1
#
_cell.length_a   1.000
_cell.length_b   1.000
_cell.length_c   1.000
_cell.angle_alpha   90.00
_cell.angle_beta   90.00
_cell.angle_gamma   90.00
#
_symmetry.space_group_name_H-M   'P 1'
#
loop_
_entity.id
_entity.type
_entity.pdbx_description
1 polymer ?
#
loop_
_entity_poly.entity_id
_entity_poly.type
_entity_poly.pdbx_seq_one_letter_code
_entity_poly.pdbx_strand_id
1 'polypeptide(L)'
;MRPIYLLLVALALLLASTNAALASARTSDRSLEVISDKGEPNFKVYKKYTDQLVERWINFDAQPTTVYKALKLDQIADSSSPSFAVYGNYLKALYAQQPSGTKVIKAFVENSDITPTYAYKLLGLDKLGSKASNSPYFKLYKSYTDQLVTRWVNFDAQPATVYKTLKLDQIADRTSPNVAVYGNYLKALYAQQPSGTKVIKAFVENSDITPTYVYKLLGLDKLGSKASNSPYFKLYQSYTDQLVMGWKYVETQPTTVYKALRLDKIPDSSSPSYAVYEKFLKVYYA
;
A
#
# COMPACT_ATOMS: atom_id res chain seq x y z
N MET A 1 -7.61 48.14 -10.58
CA MET A 1 -6.36 47.40 -10.25
C MET A 1 -6.78 45.95 -10.01
N ARG A 2 -6.37 44.90 -10.72
CA ARG A 2 -5.03 44.50 -11.18
C ARG A 2 -5.12 43.56 -12.41
N PRO A 3 -4.80 44.01 -13.64
CA PRO A 3 -4.60 43.12 -14.80
C PRO A 3 -3.16 42.59 -14.91
N ILE A 4 -2.25 43.05 -14.04
CA ILE A 4 -0.80 42.84 -14.18
C ILE A 4 -0.34 41.47 -13.63
N TYR A 5 -1.13 40.82 -12.77
CA TYR A 5 -0.79 39.49 -12.24
C TYR A 5 -0.96 38.37 -13.29
N LEU A 6 -1.88 38.53 -14.25
CA LEU A 6 -2.11 37.53 -15.30
C LEU A 6 -1.00 37.55 -16.37
N LEU A 7 -0.34 38.70 -16.59
CA LEU A 7 0.77 38.80 -17.54
C LEU A 7 2.08 38.21 -17.00
N LEU A 8 2.32 38.31 -15.69
CA LEU A 8 3.53 37.75 -15.06
C LEU A 8 3.53 36.22 -15.00
N VAL A 9 2.35 35.59 -14.92
CA VAL A 9 2.22 34.12 -14.99
C VAL A 9 2.43 33.59 -16.41
N ALA A 10 2.04 34.36 -17.43
CA ALA A 10 2.26 34.01 -18.83
C ALA A 10 3.71 34.25 -19.31
N LEU A 11 4.43 35.24 -18.74
CA LEU A 11 5.77 35.60 -19.19
C LEU A 11 6.90 34.72 -18.61
N ALA A 12 6.67 34.07 -17.47
CA ALA A 12 7.62 33.11 -16.90
C ALA A 12 7.71 31.78 -17.70
N LEU A 13 6.82 31.57 -18.67
CA LEU A 13 6.73 30.37 -19.49
C LEU A 13 7.65 30.36 -20.74
N LEU A 14 8.40 31.44 -21.01
CA LEU A 14 9.10 31.62 -22.29
C LEU A 14 10.63 31.42 -22.28
N LEU A 15 11.30 31.15 -21.15
CA LEU A 15 12.76 31.05 -21.12
C LEU A 15 13.26 29.86 -20.30
N ALA A 16 13.83 28.87 -20.99
CA ALA A 16 15.15 28.25 -20.74
C ALA A 16 15.19 26.79 -21.23
N SER A 17 15.96 26.58 -22.29
CA SER A 17 16.36 25.29 -22.82
C SER A 17 17.26 24.52 -21.84
N THR A 18 17.28 23.20 -22.03
CA THR A 18 17.99 22.11 -21.30
C THR A 18 17.55 21.76 -19.88
N ASN A 19 16.65 22.51 -19.24
CA ASN A 19 16.02 22.17 -17.94
C ASN A 19 14.47 22.27 -17.93
N ALA A 20 13.84 22.22 -19.12
CA ALA A 20 12.43 22.55 -19.34
C ALA A 20 11.41 21.73 -18.51
N ALA A 21 11.70 20.45 -18.23
CA ALA A 21 10.85 19.61 -17.40
C ALA A 21 10.83 20.08 -15.93
N LEU A 22 11.99 20.47 -15.39
CA LEU A 22 12.13 20.94 -14.00
C LEU A 22 11.62 22.39 -13.81
N ALA A 23 11.78 23.22 -14.83
CA ALA A 23 11.30 24.61 -14.83
C ALA A 23 9.76 24.70 -14.94
N SER A 24 9.13 23.86 -15.78
CA SER A 24 7.67 23.78 -15.84
C SER A 24 7.05 23.16 -14.57
N ALA A 25 7.78 22.24 -13.93
CA ALA A 25 7.42 21.62 -12.66
C ALA A 25 7.43 22.59 -11.47
N ARG A 26 8.42 23.48 -11.38
CA ARG A 26 8.51 24.45 -10.27
C ARG A 26 7.47 25.56 -10.32
N THR A 27 6.95 25.88 -11.51
CA THR A 27 5.96 26.94 -11.71
C THR A 27 4.52 26.49 -11.48
N SER A 28 4.23 25.18 -11.45
CA SER A 28 2.87 24.64 -11.26
C SER A 28 2.35 24.68 -9.82
N ASP A 29 3.22 24.76 -8.82
CA ASP A 29 2.84 24.64 -7.40
C ASP A 29 2.05 25.86 -6.88
N ARG A 30 2.45 27.09 -7.26
CA ARG A 30 1.80 28.32 -6.80
C ARG A 30 0.37 28.52 -7.33
N SER A 31 -0.03 27.79 -8.38
CA SER A 31 -1.32 27.95 -9.06
C SER A 31 -2.37 26.90 -8.66
N LEU A 32 -1.98 25.82 -7.98
CA LEU A 32 -2.90 24.70 -7.67
C LEU A 32 -3.62 24.83 -6.31
N GLU A 33 -3.10 25.63 -5.36
CA GLU A 33 -3.70 25.80 -4.02
C GLU A 33 -4.97 26.67 -4.01
N VAL A 34 -5.23 27.48 -5.05
CA VAL A 34 -6.25 28.55 -4.97
C VAL A 34 -7.64 28.14 -5.49
N ILE A 35 -7.79 26.99 -6.17
CA ILE A 35 -9.02 26.72 -6.94
C ILE A 35 -9.37 25.23 -6.92
N SER A 36 -10.22 24.77 -5.99
CA SER A 36 -10.67 23.37 -5.97
C SER A 36 -12.18 23.15 -5.79
N ASP A 37 -13.00 24.21 -5.71
CA ASP A 37 -14.44 24.05 -5.52
C ASP A 37 -15.19 23.81 -6.84
N LYS A 38 -15.89 22.67 -6.94
CA LYS A 38 -16.44 22.11 -8.19
C LYS A 38 -17.59 22.92 -8.78
N GLY A 39 -18.17 23.84 -8.02
CA GLY A 39 -19.30 24.69 -8.42
C GLY A 39 -18.91 26.02 -9.06
N GLU A 40 -17.64 26.43 -8.99
CA GLU A 40 -17.23 27.77 -9.43
C GLU A 40 -16.78 27.82 -10.90
N PRO A 41 -16.94 28.97 -11.59
CA PRO A 41 -16.35 29.24 -12.91
C PRO A 41 -14.85 28.93 -12.97
N ASN A 42 -14.18 29.08 -11.83
CA ASN A 42 -12.77 28.79 -11.64
C ASN A 42 -12.43 27.30 -11.81
N PHE A 43 -13.36 26.35 -11.57
CA PHE A 43 -13.11 24.91 -11.75
C PHE A 43 -12.88 24.52 -13.22
N LYS A 44 -13.59 25.12 -14.17
CA LYS A 44 -13.37 24.85 -15.61
C LYS A 44 -12.00 25.34 -16.07
N VAL A 45 -11.59 26.51 -15.57
CA VAL A 45 -10.26 27.09 -15.84
C VAL A 45 -9.17 26.22 -15.22
N TYR A 46 -9.35 25.82 -13.96
CA TYR A 46 -8.46 24.89 -13.27
C TYR A 46 -8.32 23.56 -14.02
N LYS A 47 -9.44 22.94 -14.41
CA LYS A 47 -9.42 21.67 -15.15
C LYS A 47 -8.66 21.80 -16.47
N LYS A 48 -8.94 22.87 -17.25
CA LYS A 48 -8.23 23.14 -18.51
C LYS A 48 -6.73 23.30 -18.28
N TYR A 49 -6.34 24.03 -17.23
CA TYR A 49 -4.93 24.20 -16.86
C TYR A 49 -4.27 22.87 -16.48
N THR A 50 -4.91 22.05 -15.64
CA THR A 50 -4.36 20.75 -15.25
C THR A 50 -4.28 19.77 -16.42
N ASP A 51 -5.24 19.79 -17.34
CA ASP A 51 -5.22 18.96 -18.55
C ASP A 51 -4.03 19.36 -19.45
N GLN A 52 -3.77 20.66 -19.63
CA GLN A 52 -2.61 21.17 -20.37
C GLN A 52 -1.27 20.82 -19.70
N LEU A 53 -1.20 20.86 -18.37
CA LEU A 53 0.00 20.42 -17.64
C LEU A 53 0.29 18.94 -17.86
N VAL A 54 -0.74 18.09 -17.75
CA VAL A 54 -0.62 16.66 -18.00
C VAL A 54 -0.16 16.40 -19.43
N GLU A 55 -0.81 17.00 -20.42
CA GLU A 55 -0.42 16.88 -21.84
C GLU A 55 1.04 17.31 -22.06
N ARG A 56 1.45 18.41 -21.44
CA ARG A 56 2.83 18.90 -21.51
C ARG A 56 3.82 17.89 -20.92
N TRP A 57 3.57 17.37 -19.73
CA TRP A 57 4.47 16.37 -19.12
C TRP A 57 4.55 15.08 -19.94
N ILE A 58 3.45 14.68 -20.57
CA ILE A 58 3.41 13.54 -21.48
C ILE A 58 4.25 13.82 -22.74
N ASN A 59 4.07 14.98 -23.38
CA ASN A 59 4.81 15.37 -24.58
C ASN A 59 6.32 15.52 -24.34
N PHE A 60 6.72 15.93 -23.13
CA PHE A 60 8.12 16.01 -22.72
C PHE A 60 8.67 14.69 -22.15
N ASP A 61 7.88 13.62 -22.17
CA ASP A 61 8.26 12.31 -21.62
C ASP A 61 8.78 12.41 -20.17
N ALA A 62 8.17 13.31 -19.39
CA ALA A 62 8.58 13.59 -18.02
C ALA A 62 8.53 12.31 -17.18
N GLN A 63 9.50 12.12 -16.30
CA GLN A 63 9.54 10.95 -15.43
C GLN A 63 8.52 11.11 -14.28
N PRO A 64 7.81 10.03 -13.89
CA PRO A 64 6.81 10.15 -12.82
C PRO A 64 7.38 10.62 -11.48
N THR A 65 8.64 10.32 -11.17
CA THR A 65 9.32 10.81 -9.97
C THR A 65 9.58 12.32 -10.04
N THR A 66 9.86 12.85 -11.23
CA THR A 66 10.01 14.29 -11.47
C THR A 66 8.68 15.01 -11.28
N VAL A 67 7.59 14.48 -11.85
CA VAL A 67 6.24 15.08 -11.68
C VAL A 67 5.77 14.99 -10.23
N TYR A 68 6.09 13.90 -9.52
CA TYR A 68 5.78 13.77 -8.09
C TYR A 68 6.40 14.90 -7.25
N LYS A 69 7.71 15.15 -7.46
CA LYS A 69 8.44 16.24 -6.78
C LYS A 69 8.01 17.64 -7.27
N ALA A 70 7.65 17.77 -8.54
CA ALA A 70 7.13 19.01 -9.11
C ALA A 70 5.87 19.49 -8.38
N LEU A 71 5.01 18.53 -8.07
CA LEU A 71 3.76 18.73 -7.35
C LEU A 71 3.95 18.73 -5.82
N LYS A 72 5.21 18.68 -5.35
CA LYS A 72 5.59 18.63 -3.93
C LYS A 72 4.83 17.59 -3.12
N LEU A 73 4.53 16.45 -3.74
CA LEU A 73 3.73 15.41 -3.10
C LEU A 73 4.47 14.74 -1.93
N ASP A 74 5.79 14.87 -1.89
CA ASP A 74 6.66 14.50 -0.76
C ASP A 74 6.50 15.42 0.46
N GLN A 75 5.91 16.60 0.29
CA GLN A 75 5.75 17.62 1.33
C GLN A 75 4.29 17.77 1.79
N ILE A 76 3.34 17.13 1.10
CA ILE A 76 1.91 17.24 1.40
C ILE A 76 1.49 16.02 2.22
N ALA A 77 1.08 16.27 3.48
CA ALA A 77 0.55 15.22 4.34
C ALA A 77 -0.89 14.81 3.97
N ASP A 78 -1.72 15.76 3.51
CA ASP A 78 -3.11 15.50 3.15
C ASP A 78 -3.23 14.95 1.71
N SER A 79 -3.40 13.63 1.62
CA SER A 79 -3.65 12.90 0.38
C SER A 79 -4.91 13.35 -0.40
N SER A 80 -5.74 14.22 0.18
CA SER A 80 -6.92 14.82 -0.46
C SER A 80 -6.59 16.06 -1.30
N SER A 81 -5.34 16.56 -1.25
CA SER A 81 -4.91 17.70 -2.05
C SER A 81 -5.18 17.48 -3.56
N PRO A 82 -5.66 18.51 -4.28
CA PRO A 82 -5.89 18.43 -5.73
C PRO A 82 -4.66 17.99 -6.53
N SER A 83 -3.45 18.28 -6.05
CA SER A 83 -2.19 17.84 -6.67
C SER A 83 -2.09 16.31 -6.82
N PHE A 84 -2.65 15.55 -5.88
CA PHE A 84 -2.70 14.09 -5.97
C PHE A 84 -3.61 13.61 -7.11
N ALA A 85 -4.73 14.29 -7.34
CA ALA A 85 -5.61 13.99 -8.46
C ALA A 85 -4.94 14.31 -9.81
N VAL A 86 -4.21 15.42 -9.89
CA VAL A 86 -3.42 15.79 -11.08
C VAL A 86 -2.35 14.75 -11.38
N TYR A 87 -1.61 14.30 -10.36
CA TYR A 87 -0.61 13.25 -10.51
C TYR A 87 -1.23 11.93 -10.97
N GLY A 88 -2.33 11.50 -10.35
CA GLY A 88 -3.06 10.30 -10.78
C GLY A 88 -3.51 10.38 -12.24
N ASN A 89 -3.99 11.55 -12.69
CA ASN A 89 -4.37 11.76 -14.10
C ASN A 89 -3.17 11.67 -15.05
N TYR A 90 -2.04 12.27 -14.68
CA TYR A 90 -0.79 12.13 -15.44
C TYR A 90 -0.33 10.67 -15.55
N LEU A 91 -0.35 9.90 -14.46
CA LEU A 91 0.04 8.48 -14.48
C LEU A 91 -0.89 7.64 -15.38
N LYS A 92 -2.19 7.92 -15.33
CA LYS A 92 -3.21 7.26 -16.18
C LYS A 92 -3.01 7.60 -17.66
N ALA A 93 -2.69 8.85 -17.98
CA ALA A 93 -2.36 9.27 -19.34
C ALA A 93 -1.06 8.63 -19.85
N LEU A 94 -0.03 8.56 -19.00
CA LEU A 94 1.24 7.92 -19.33
C LEU A 94 1.04 6.42 -19.59
N TYR A 95 0.25 5.74 -18.77
CA TYR A 95 -0.08 4.33 -18.98
C TYR A 95 -0.87 4.09 -20.27
N ALA A 96 -1.77 5.00 -20.63
CA ALA A 96 -2.52 4.89 -21.88
C ALA A 96 -1.60 4.99 -23.12
N GLN A 97 -0.52 5.79 -23.06
CA GLN A 97 0.48 5.85 -24.13
C GLN A 97 1.49 4.71 -24.09
N GLN A 98 1.79 4.18 -22.90
CA GLN A 98 2.77 3.10 -22.69
C GLN A 98 2.11 1.96 -21.89
N PRO A 99 1.31 1.08 -22.53
CA PRO A 99 0.51 0.07 -21.84
C PRO A 99 1.31 -1.01 -21.09
N SER A 100 2.64 -1.07 -21.28
CA SER A 100 3.52 -1.88 -20.43
C SER A 100 3.58 -1.35 -18.99
N GLY A 101 3.33 -0.04 -18.80
CA GLY A 101 3.36 0.61 -17.50
C GLY A 101 4.75 0.70 -16.86
N THR A 102 5.83 0.35 -17.58
CA THR A 102 7.18 0.21 -17.01
C THR A 102 7.62 1.44 -16.22
N LYS A 103 7.40 2.66 -16.74
CA LYS A 103 7.75 3.90 -16.04
C LYS A 103 6.95 4.12 -14.76
N VAL A 104 5.65 3.88 -14.81
CA VAL A 104 4.76 4.02 -13.65
C VAL A 104 5.12 3.00 -12.58
N ILE A 105 5.29 1.74 -12.97
CA ILE A 105 5.65 0.65 -12.04
C ILE A 105 7.00 0.94 -11.40
N LYS A 106 8.02 1.31 -12.19
CA LYS A 106 9.34 1.66 -11.67
C LYS A 106 9.25 2.78 -10.63
N ALA A 107 8.54 3.86 -10.95
CA ALA A 107 8.36 4.97 -10.02
C ALA A 107 7.62 4.57 -8.73
N PHE A 108 6.62 3.69 -8.83
CA PHE A 108 5.90 3.18 -7.65
C PHE A 108 6.77 2.25 -6.80
N VAL A 109 7.57 1.38 -7.40
CA VAL A 109 8.46 0.46 -6.68
C VAL A 109 9.62 1.21 -6.00
N GLU A 110 10.12 2.27 -6.62
CA GLU A 110 11.26 3.05 -6.10
C GLU A 110 10.86 4.13 -5.08
N ASN A 111 9.58 4.50 -5.02
CA ASN A 111 9.08 5.50 -4.08
C ASN A 111 8.37 4.85 -2.88
N SER A 112 9.01 4.87 -1.71
CA SER A 112 8.47 4.31 -0.47
C SER A 112 7.19 4.99 0.02
N ASP A 113 6.93 6.22 -0.40
CA ASP A 113 5.69 6.93 -0.04
C ASP A 113 4.47 6.36 -0.80
N ILE A 114 4.73 5.73 -1.95
CA ILE A 114 3.71 5.06 -2.76
C ILE A 114 3.49 3.63 -2.25
N THR A 115 2.71 3.52 -1.18
CA THR A 115 2.20 2.23 -0.68
C THR A 115 1.15 1.64 -1.63
N PRO A 116 0.89 0.32 -1.59
CA PRO A 116 -0.18 -0.31 -2.37
C PRO A 116 -1.55 0.36 -2.23
N THR A 117 -1.99 0.66 -1.01
CA THR A 117 -3.24 1.38 -0.77
C THR A 117 -3.26 2.74 -1.48
N TYR A 118 -2.14 3.44 -1.46
CA TYR A 118 -2.06 4.77 -2.06
C TYR A 118 -1.98 4.72 -3.59
N ALA A 119 -1.21 3.78 -4.17
CA ALA A 119 -1.24 3.49 -5.61
C ALA A 119 -2.64 3.13 -6.10
N TYR A 120 -3.39 2.33 -5.31
CA TYR A 120 -4.76 1.95 -5.62
C TYR A 120 -5.69 3.17 -5.73
N LYS A 121 -5.54 4.13 -4.82
CA LYS A 121 -6.27 5.42 -4.84
C LYS A 121 -5.83 6.33 -5.98
N LEU A 122 -4.54 6.46 -6.27
CA LEU A 122 -4.02 7.26 -7.39
C LEU A 122 -4.59 6.80 -8.74
N LEU A 123 -4.75 5.49 -8.89
CA LEU A 123 -5.35 4.87 -10.07
C LEU A 123 -6.89 4.92 -10.07
N GLY A 124 -7.50 5.44 -9.00
CA GLY A 124 -8.94 5.58 -8.83
C GLY A 124 -9.69 4.26 -8.69
N LEU A 125 -9.00 3.19 -8.29
CA LEU A 125 -9.58 1.85 -8.16
C LEU A 125 -10.49 1.72 -6.94
N ASP A 126 -10.22 2.49 -5.89
CA ASP A 126 -11.04 2.61 -4.67
C ASP A 126 -12.49 3.05 -4.99
N LYS A 127 -12.65 3.96 -5.96
CA LYS A 127 -13.95 4.47 -6.40
C LYS A 127 -14.78 3.46 -7.20
N LEU A 128 -14.15 2.38 -7.69
CA LEU A 128 -14.82 1.36 -8.50
C LEU A 128 -15.39 0.21 -7.66
N GLY A 129 -15.01 0.12 -6.38
CA GLY A 129 -15.44 -0.95 -5.48
C GLY A 129 -15.21 -2.34 -6.09
N SER A 130 -16.26 -3.16 -6.12
CA SER A 130 -16.21 -4.52 -6.69
C SER A 130 -15.88 -4.58 -8.19
N LYS A 131 -16.04 -3.47 -8.93
CA LYS A 131 -15.73 -3.38 -10.36
C LYS A 131 -14.27 -3.02 -10.64
N ALA A 132 -13.46 -2.77 -9.61
CA ALA A 132 -12.07 -2.37 -9.77
C ALA A 132 -11.28 -3.36 -10.65
N SER A 133 -11.52 -4.66 -10.52
CA SER A 133 -10.86 -5.71 -11.32
C SER A 133 -11.05 -5.58 -12.82
N ASN A 134 -12.11 -4.89 -13.27
CA ASN A 134 -12.41 -4.68 -14.68
C ASN A 134 -11.71 -3.45 -15.27
N SER A 135 -11.08 -2.62 -14.42
CA SER A 135 -10.34 -1.44 -14.85
C SER A 135 -9.04 -1.83 -15.55
N PRO A 136 -8.65 -1.18 -16.67
CA PRO A 136 -7.32 -1.37 -17.25
C PRO A 136 -6.21 -1.04 -16.25
N TYR A 137 -6.45 -0.09 -15.33
CA TYR A 137 -5.48 0.29 -14.31
C TYR A 137 -5.31 -0.75 -13.19
N PHE A 138 -6.22 -1.72 -13.08
CA PHE A 138 -6.06 -2.82 -12.14
C PHE A 138 -4.93 -3.76 -12.57
N LYS A 139 -4.73 -3.95 -13.88
CA LYS A 139 -3.59 -4.72 -14.41
C LYS A 139 -2.27 -4.04 -14.05
N LEU A 140 -2.19 -2.72 -14.26
CA LEU A 140 -1.04 -1.91 -13.85
C LEU A 140 -0.77 -2.04 -12.35
N TYR A 141 -1.80 -1.88 -11.52
CA TYR A 141 -1.70 -2.03 -10.07
C TYR A 141 -1.17 -3.41 -9.67
N LYS A 142 -1.71 -4.47 -10.27
CA LYS A 142 -1.28 -5.84 -10.01
C LYS A 142 0.19 -6.06 -10.38
N SER A 143 0.60 -5.61 -11.57
CA SER A 143 2.01 -5.70 -12.00
C SER A 143 2.95 -4.94 -11.07
N TYR A 144 2.54 -3.79 -10.56
CA TYR A 144 3.29 -3.06 -9.53
C TYR A 144 3.42 -3.88 -8.23
N THR A 145 2.31 -4.40 -7.69
CA THR A 145 2.36 -5.16 -6.43
C THR A 145 3.15 -6.46 -6.57
N ASP A 146 3.08 -7.11 -7.73
CA ASP A 146 3.84 -8.32 -8.01
C ASP A 146 5.34 -8.01 -8.05
N GLN A 147 5.76 -6.94 -8.75
CA GLN A 147 7.16 -6.51 -8.76
C GLN A 147 7.66 -6.09 -7.38
N LEU A 148 6.82 -5.45 -6.57
CA LEU A 148 7.16 -5.06 -5.22
C LEU A 148 7.43 -6.30 -4.32
N VAL A 149 6.56 -7.31 -4.41
CA VAL A 149 6.75 -8.60 -3.73
C VAL A 149 8.01 -9.30 -4.21
N THR A 150 8.21 -9.43 -5.52
CA THR A 150 9.42 -10.04 -6.10
C THR A 150 10.68 -9.32 -5.63
N ARG A 151 10.67 -7.98 -5.60
CA ARG A 151 11.79 -7.18 -5.10
C ARG A 151 12.10 -7.53 -3.65
N TRP A 152 11.12 -7.49 -2.75
CA TRP A 152 11.37 -7.80 -1.33
C TRP A 152 11.87 -9.21 -1.10
N VAL A 153 11.36 -10.19 -1.85
CA VAL A 153 11.83 -11.57 -1.76
C VAL A 153 13.27 -11.68 -2.28
N ASN A 154 13.59 -11.10 -3.44
CA ASN A 154 14.94 -11.17 -4.04
C ASN A 154 16.01 -10.45 -3.20
N PHE A 155 15.64 -9.36 -2.54
CA PHE A 155 16.52 -8.63 -1.62
C PHE A 155 16.50 -9.20 -0.19
N ASP A 156 15.83 -10.33 0.03
CA ASP A 156 15.69 -10.98 1.33
C ASP A 156 15.27 -10.00 2.44
N ALA A 157 14.35 -9.09 2.08
CA ALA A 157 13.85 -8.07 2.99
C ALA A 157 13.25 -8.74 4.22
N GLN A 158 13.50 -8.18 5.41
CA GLN A 158 12.95 -8.73 6.65
C GLN A 158 11.45 -8.45 6.73
N PRO A 159 10.61 -9.42 7.13
CA PRO A 159 9.17 -9.20 7.20
C PRO A 159 8.75 -8.03 8.10
N ALA A 160 9.43 -7.82 9.22
CA ALA A 160 9.19 -6.67 10.10
C ALA A 160 9.46 -5.33 9.39
N THR A 161 10.48 -5.26 8.53
CA THR A 161 10.75 -4.09 7.70
C THR A 161 9.65 -3.87 6.68
N VAL A 162 9.22 -4.92 5.97
CA VAL A 162 8.12 -4.81 4.99
C VAL A 162 6.81 -4.38 5.67
N TYR A 163 6.53 -4.90 6.87
CA TYR A 163 5.36 -4.53 7.67
C TYR A 163 5.32 -3.01 7.96
N LYS A 164 6.46 -2.44 8.40
CA LYS A 164 6.60 -1.00 8.66
C LYS A 164 6.57 -0.17 7.38
N THR A 165 7.22 -0.61 6.31
CA THR A 165 7.18 0.06 4.99
C THR A 165 5.73 0.17 4.47
N LEU A 166 4.92 -0.86 4.70
CA LEU A 166 3.50 -0.88 4.37
C LEU A 166 2.62 -0.14 5.39
N LYS A 167 3.22 0.47 6.42
CA LYS A 167 2.56 1.22 7.49
C LYS A 167 1.47 0.39 8.18
N LEU A 168 1.67 -0.93 8.30
CA LEU A 168 0.66 -1.84 8.86
C LEU A 168 0.49 -1.69 10.37
N ASP A 169 1.49 -1.13 11.04
CA ASP A 169 1.50 -0.68 12.43
C ASP A 169 0.64 0.59 12.64
N GLN A 170 0.35 1.32 11.57
CA GLN A 170 -0.35 2.62 11.63
C GLN A 170 -1.80 2.54 11.16
N ILE A 171 -2.26 1.37 10.67
CA ILE A 171 -3.62 1.21 10.15
C ILE A 171 -4.44 0.24 10.99
N ALA A 172 -5.65 0.67 11.36
CA ALA A 172 -6.66 -0.21 11.94
C ALA A 172 -7.37 -1.05 10.87
N ASP A 173 -7.50 -0.51 9.64
CA ASP A 173 -8.17 -1.19 8.54
C ASP A 173 -7.34 -2.40 8.04
N ARG A 174 -7.75 -3.58 8.48
CA ARG A 174 -7.15 -4.86 8.08
C ARG A 174 -7.64 -5.37 6.72
N THR A 175 -8.51 -4.62 6.03
CA THR A 175 -8.97 -4.91 4.66
C THR A 175 -8.19 -4.16 3.58
N SER A 176 -7.28 -3.26 3.99
CA SER A 176 -6.52 -2.44 3.05
C SER A 176 -5.66 -3.26 2.07
N PRO A 177 -5.41 -2.75 0.85
CA PRO A 177 -4.54 -3.41 -0.11
C PRO A 177 -3.12 -3.71 0.42
N ASN A 178 -2.61 -2.89 1.35
CA ASN A 178 -1.32 -3.14 2.01
C ASN A 178 -1.29 -4.50 2.73
N VAL A 179 -2.37 -4.88 3.41
CA VAL A 179 -2.46 -6.17 4.12
C VAL A 179 -2.41 -7.34 3.15
N ALA A 180 -3.14 -7.25 2.03
CA ALA A 180 -3.13 -8.28 1.00
C ALA A 180 -1.74 -8.45 0.37
N VAL A 181 -1.05 -7.34 0.09
CA VAL A 181 0.31 -7.36 -0.46
C VAL A 181 1.31 -7.95 0.53
N TYR A 182 1.21 -7.63 1.82
CA TYR A 182 2.04 -8.24 2.85
C TYR A 182 1.84 -9.75 2.94
N GLY A 183 0.59 -10.21 2.91
CA GLY A 183 0.25 -11.63 2.89
C GLY A 183 0.85 -12.35 1.68
N ASN A 184 0.80 -11.74 0.49
CA ASN A 184 1.42 -12.28 -0.72
C ASN A 184 2.95 -12.35 -0.59
N TYR A 185 3.59 -11.33 -0.02
CA TYR A 185 5.02 -11.34 0.25
C TYR A 185 5.43 -12.48 1.19
N LEU A 186 4.71 -12.69 2.30
CA LEU A 186 5.01 -13.78 3.23
C LEU A 186 4.83 -15.15 2.61
N LYS A 187 3.79 -15.33 1.78
CA LYS A 187 3.56 -16.56 1.03
C LYS A 187 4.68 -16.84 0.03
N ALA A 188 5.14 -15.80 -0.68
CA ALA A 188 6.25 -15.91 -1.62
C ALA A 188 7.57 -16.21 -0.90
N LEU A 189 7.83 -15.57 0.24
CA LEU A 189 9.00 -15.84 1.07
C LEU A 189 8.97 -17.28 1.63
N TYR A 190 7.82 -17.75 2.11
CA TYR A 190 7.65 -19.14 2.57
C TYR A 190 7.88 -20.16 1.46
N ALA A 191 7.43 -19.87 0.24
CA ALA A 191 7.66 -20.75 -0.90
C ALA A 191 9.16 -20.90 -1.23
N GLN A 192 9.98 -19.86 -1.01
CA GLN A 192 11.44 -19.94 -1.17
C GLN A 192 12.16 -20.54 0.04
N GLN A 193 11.59 -20.43 1.24
CA GLN A 193 12.14 -20.94 2.49
C GLN A 193 11.09 -21.80 3.22
N PRO A 194 10.88 -23.06 2.80
CA PRO A 194 9.79 -23.90 3.33
C PRO A 194 9.88 -24.22 4.83
N SER A 195 11.03 -23.99 5.47
CA SER A 195 11.13 -24.05 6.94
C SER A 195 10.25 -22.99 7.61
N GLY A 196 9.93 -21.91 6.91
CA GLY A 196 9.12 -20.80 7.40
C GLY A 196 9.74 -20.02 8.54
N THR A 197 11.02 -20.25 8.88
CA THR A 197 11.65 -19.68 10.08
C THR A 197 11.52 -18.16 10.15
N LYS A 198 11.80 -17.43 9.04
CA LYS A 198 11.65 -15.97 9.01
C LYS A 198 10.21 -15.50 9.17
N VAL A 199 9.28 -16.19 8.51
CA VAL A 199 7.86 -15.86 8.53
C VAL A 199 7.29 -16.11 9.93
N ILE A 200 7.59 -17.27 10.52
CA ILE A 200 7.15 -17.63 11.87
C ILE A 200 7.74 -16.68 12.89
N LYS A 201 9.05 -16.39 12.82
CA LYS A 201 9.70 -15.41 13.71
C LYS A 201 8.99 -14.05 13.66
N ALA A 202 8.70 -13.56 12.46
CA ALA A 202 7.98 -12.30 12.29
C ALA A 202 6.56 -12.29 12.89
N PHE A 203 5.86 -13.44 12.86
CA PHE A 203 4.55 -13.57 13.49
C PHE A 203 4.63 -13.65 15.02
N VAL A 204 5.62 -14.36 15.55
CA VAL A 204 5.80 -14.54 17.00
C VAL A 204 6.26 -13.24 17.66
N GLU A 205 7.18 -12.50 17.04
CA GLU A 205 7.77 -11.30 17.63
C GLU A 205 6.87 -10.06 17.53
N ASN A 206 5.84 -10.09 16.68
CA ASN A 206 4.94 -8.96 16.48
C ASN A 206 3.64 -9.13 17.28
N SER A 207 3.53 -8.40 18.39
CA SER A 207 2.34 -8.41 19.26
C SER A 207 1.03 -7.92 18.59
N ASP A 208 1.12 -7.27 17.44
CA ASP A 208 -0.06 -6.92 16.63
C ASP A 208 -0.61 -8.07 15.79
N ILE A 209 0.17 -9.14 15.64
CA ILE A 209 -0.16 -10.31 14.83
C ILE A 209 -0.76 -11.39 15.74
N THR A 210 -2.08 -11.50 15.72
CA THR A 210 -2.80 -12.58 16.40
C THR A 210 -2.98 -13.80 15.49
N PRO A 211 -3.24 -15.00 16.04
CA PRO A 211 -3.54 -16.17 15.21
C PRO A 211 -4.72 -15.97 14.27
N THR A 212 -5.80 -15.34 14.72
CA THR A 212 -6.91 -14.97 13.83
C THR A 212 -6.47 -14.08 12.66
N TYR A 213 -5.57 -13.12 12.90
CA TYR A 213 -5.04 -12.27 11.85
C TYR A 213 -4.16 -13.06 10.86
N VAL A 214 -3.25 -13.89 11.35
CA VAL A 214 -2.40 -14.76 10.49
C VAL A 214 -3.26 -15.69 9.64
N TYR A 215 -4.30 -16.29 10.22
CA TYR A 215 -5.20 -17.20 9.50
C TYR A 215 -5.85 -16.52 8.28
N LYS A 216 -6.34 -15.28 8.47
CA LYS A 216 -6.90 -14.44 7.39
C LYS A 216 -5.83 -13.96 6.41
N LEU A 217 -4.66 -13.55 6.90
CA LEU A 217 -3.52 -13.09 6.09
C LEU A 217 -3.04 -14.19 5.13
N LEU A 218 -3.05 -15.44 5.60
CA LEU A 218 -2.75 -16.62 4.79
C LEU A 218 -3.92 -17.05 3.89
N GLY A 219 -5.10 -16.43 4.04
CA GLY A 219 -6.31 -16.71 3.27
C GLY A 219 -6.92 -18.07 3.57
N LEU A 220 -6.64 -18.63 4.75
CA LEU A 220 -7.15 -19.94 5.17
C LEU A 220 -8.65 -19.89 5.48
N ASP A 221 -9.15 -18.74 5.93
CA ASP A 221 -10.56 -18.45 6.16
C ASP A 221 -11.41 -18.67 4.89
N LYS A 222 -10.86 -18.33 3.72
CA LYS A 222 -11.55 -18.49 2.43
C LYS A 222 -11.62 -19.94 1.94
N LEU A 223 -10.84 -20.85 2.53
CA LEU A 223 -10.80 -22.26 2.13
C LEU A 223 -11.81 -23.12 2.89
N GLY A 224 -12.37 -22.61 3.99
CA GLY A 224 -13.30 -23.36 4.84
C GLY A 224 -12.72 -24.72 5.24
N SER A 225 -13.48 -25.80 5.04
CA SER A 225 -13.06 -27.17 5.35
C SER A 225 -11.82 -27.65 4.59
N LYS A 226 -11.43 -26.99 3.49
CA LYS A 226 -10.23 -27.33 2.71
C LYS A 226 -8.96 -26.66 3.24
N ALA A 227 -9.05 -25.82 4.27
CA ALA A 227 -7.91 -25.10 4.81
C ALA A 227 -6.77 -26.06 5.21
N SER A 228 -7.10 -27.21 5.82
CA SER A 228 -6.12 -28.23 6.24
C SER A 228 -5.24 -28.77 5.12
N ASN A 229 -5.69 -28.68 3.86
CA ASN A 229 -4.94 -29.17 2.70
C ASN A 229 -4.00 -28.10 2.13
N SER A 230 -4.08 -26.87 2.63
CA SER A 230 -3.22 -25.77 2.17
C SER A 230 -1.79 -25.93 2.71
N PRO A 231 -0.75 -25.69 1.90
CA PRO A 231 0.63 -25.61 2.43
C PRO A 231 0.77 -24.50 3.49
N TYR A 232 -0.05 -23.45 3.42
CA TYR A 232 -0.04 -22.37 4.41
C TYR A 232 -0.69 -22.75 5.74
N PHE A 233 -1.48 -23.83 5.78
CA PHE A 233 -2.01 -24.33 7.05
C PHE A 233 -0.90 -24.95 7.90
N LYS A 234 0.06 -25.65 7.29
CA LYS A 234 1.24 -26.15 8.00
C LYS A 234 2.07 -25.01 8.59
N LEU A 235 2.28 -23.94 7.82
CA LEU A 235 2.93 -22.72 8.32
C LEU A 235 2.17 -22.12 9.52
N TYR A 236 0.85 -22.04 9.44
CA TYR A 236 0.01 -21.55 10.53
C TYR A 236 0.15 -22.42 11.78
N GLN A 237 0.10 -23.75 11.64
CA GLN A 237 0.30 -24.69 12.75
C GLN A 237 1.66 -24.50 13.40
N SER A 238 2.75 -24.48 12.62
CA SER A 238 4.09 -24.26 13.15
C SER A 238 4.22 -22.95 13.93
N TYR A 239 3.58 -21.87 13.44
CA TYR A 239 3.53 -20.61 14.16
C TYR A 239 2.76 -20.72 15.49
N THR A 240 1.57 -21.31 15.49
CA THR A 240 0.77 -21.44 16.72
C THR A 240 1.45 -22.36 17.75
N ASP A 241 2.18 -23.36 17.27
CA ASP A 241 2.91 -24.31 18.13
C ASP A 241 4.07 -23.61 18.81
N GLN A 242 4.82 -22.78 18.08
CA GLN A 242 5.88 -21.96 18.67
C GLN A 242 5.37 -20.95 19.69
N LEU A 243 4.20 -20.33 19.45
CA LEU A 243 3.56 -19.47 20.45
C LEU A 243 3.23 -20.25 21.73
N VAL A 244 2.54 -21.39 21.61
CA VAL A 244 2.12 -22.21 22.76
C VAL A 244 3.34 -22.71 23.54
N MET A 245 4.36 -23.23 22.85
CA MET A 245 5.60 -23.70 23.48
C MET A 245 6.36 -22.56 24.15
N GLY A 246 6.45 -21.39 23.49
CA GLY A 246 7.09 -20.20 24.05
C GLY A 246 6.39 -19.76 25.34
N TRP A 247 5.05 -19.70 25.35
CA TRP A 247 4.30 -19.34 26.55
C TRP A 247 4.44 -20.36 27.67
N LYS A 248 4.43 -21.67 27.36
CA LYS A 248 4.67 -22.72 28.37
C LYS A 248 6.08 -22.60 28.95
N TYR A 249 7.09 -22.41 28.12
CA TYR A 249 8.49 -22.35 28.53
C TYR A 249 8.77 -21.21 29.52
N VAL A 250 8.17 -20.03 29.30
CA VAL A 250 8.31 -18.88 30.21
C VAL A 250 7.20 -18.81 31.27
N GLU A 251 6.42 -19.88 31.43
CA GLU A 251 5.33 -19.99 32.41
C GLU A 251 4.32 -18.84 32.37
N THR A 252 4.02 -18.35 31.15
CA THR A 252 3.06 -17.25 30.94
C THR A 252 1.71 -17.62 31.54
N GLN A 253 1.17 -16.77 32.40
CA GLN A 253 -0.14 -17.02 33.01
C GLN A 253 -1.26 -17.05 31.96
N PRO A 254 -2.28 -17.93 32.10
CA PRO A 254 -3.41 -18.00 31.17
C PRO A 254 -4.10 -16.65 30.90
N THR A 255 -4.26 -15.82 31.92
CA THR A 255 -4.85 -14.48 31.80
C THR A 255 -4.03 -13.56 30.90
N THR A 256 -2.69 -13.68 30.94
CA THR A 256 -1.78 -12.94 30.06
C THR A 256 -1.88 -13.44 28.62
N VAL A 257 -1.91 -14.76 28.41
CA VAL A 257 -2.10 -15.35 27.07
C VAL A 257 -3.44 -14.92 26.45
N TYR A 258 -4.51 -14.91 27.26
CA TYR A 258 -5.84 -14.50 26.81
C TYR A 258 -5.85 -13.05 26.26
N LYS A 259 -5.18 -12.13 26.96
CA LYS A 259 -5.00 -10.74 26.52
C LYS A 259 -4.08 -10.62 25.31
N ALA A 260 -2.98 -11.38 25.27
CA ALA A 260 -2.06 -11.39 24.12
C ALA A 260 -2.78 -11.84 22.83
N LEU A 261 -3.73 -12.77 22.96
CA LEU A 261 -4.60 -13.24 21.87
C LEU A 261 -5.76 -12.30 21.54
N ARG A 262 -5.90 -11.18 22.29
CA ARG A 262 -6.96 -10.16 22.18
C ARG A 262 -8.38 -10.69 22.42
N LEU A 263 -8.51 -11.79 23.14
CA LEU A 263 -9.80 -12.42 23.43
C LEU A 263 -10.62 -11.59 24.43
N ASP A 264 -9.98 -10.71 25.19
CA ASP A 264 -10.62 -9.71 26.07
C ASP A 264 -11.37 -8.62 25.29
N LYS A 265 -10.97 -8.36 24.04
CA LYS A 265 -11.58 -7.35 23.16
C LYS A 265 -12.59 -7.93 22.19
N ILE A 266 -12.35 -9.15 21.73
CA ILE A 266 -13.21 -9.85 20.77
C ILE A 266 -13.36 -11.30 21.26
N PRO A 267 -14.26 -11.57 22.22
CA PRO A 267 -14.48 -12.90 22.75
C PRO A 267 -15.31 -13.72 21.76
N ASP A 268 -14.66 -14.16 20.69
CA ASP A 268 -15.22 -15.10 19.72
C ASP A 268 -14.61 -16.48 19.95
N SER A 269 -15.38 -17.36 20.58
CA SER A 269 -14.98 -18.74 20.88
C SER A 269 -14.80 -19.60 19.63
N SER A 270 -15.27 -19.14 18.46
CA SER A 270 -15.04 -19.81 17.18
C SER A 270 -13.77 -19.33 16.47
N SER A 271 -13.10 -18.31 17.02
CA SER A 271 -11.94 -17.70 16.37
C SER A 271 -10.69 -18.61 16.41
N PRO A 272 -9.80 -18.52 15.40
CA PRO A 272 -8.52 -19.22 15.45
C PRO A 272 -7.66 -18.86 16.66
N SER A 273 -7.74 -17.61 17.16
CA SER A 273 -7.10 -17.21 18.42
C SER A 273 -7.62 -18.00 19.62
N TYR A 274 -8.93 -18.23 19.71
CA TYR A 274 -9.50 -18.99 20.83
C TYR A 274 -9.06 -20.46 20.80
N ALA A 275 -9.03 -21.08 19.63
CA ALA A 275 -8.51 -22.45 19.48
C ALA A 275 -7.03 -22.58 19.94
N VAL A 276 -6.22 -21.55 19.69
CA VAL A 276 -4.83 -21.50 20.19
C VAL A 276 -4.79 -21.35 21.71
N TYR A 277 -5.69 -20.55 22.29
CA TYR A 277 -5.82 -20.44 23.74
C TYR A 277 -6.18 -21.78 24.40
N GLU A 278 -7.16 -22.51 23.85
CA GLU A 278 -7.52 -23.84 24.35
C GLU A 278 -6.35 -24.82 24.25
N LYS A 279 -5.59 -24.77 23.14
CA LYS A 279 -4.37 -25.56 22.99
C LYS A 279 -3.34 -25.21 24.06
N PHE A 280 -3.15 -23.93 24.36
CA PHE A 280 -2.26 -23.47 25.42
C PHE A 280 -2.70 -24.00 26.79
N LEU A 281 -3.99 -23.90 27.15
CA LEU A 281 -4.51 -24.38 28.44
C LEU A 281 -4.25 -25.88 28.65
N LYS A 282 -4.44 -26.69 27.60
CA LYS A 282 -4.15 -28.14 27.65
C LYS A 282 -2.69 -28.44 27.96
N VAL A 283 -1.76 -27.66 27.41
CA VAL A 283 -0.32 -27.83 27.66
C VAL A 283 0.10 -27.22 29.00
N TYR A 284 -0.57 -26.15 29.44
CA TYR A 284 -0.25 -25.47 30.69
C TYR A 284 -0.58 -26.34 31.92
N TYR A 285 -1.75 -26.99 31.92
CA TYR A 285 -2.25 -27.81 33.02
C TYR A 285 -1.96 -29.33 32.90
N ALA A 286 -1.32 -29.75 31.81
CA ALA A 286 -0.70 -31.07 31.71
C ALA A 286 0.65 -31.09 32.42
#